data_AF-A0A4V2T298-F1
#
_entry.id   AF-A0A4V2T298-F1
#
_cell.length_a   1.000
_cell.length_b   1.000
_cell.length_c   1.000
_cell.angle_alpha   90.00
_cell.angle_beta   90.00
_cell.angle_gamma   90.00
#
_symmetry.space_group_name_H-M   'P 1'
#
loop_
_entity.id
_entity.type
_entity.pdbx_description
1 polymer ?
#
loop_
_entity_poly.entity_id
_entity_poly.type
_entity_poly.pdbx_seq_one_letter_code
_entity_poly.pdbx_strand_id
1 'polypeptide(L)' 'MPSVTLDETNYTQSVGEGEKPYFLSRAQWHEHRAQMATDDSTRSIHLRFAKLYHARALS' A
#
# COMPACT_ATOMS: atom_id res chain seq x y z
N MET A 1 24.30 -3.57 19.87
CA MET A 1 22.97 -4.09 19.51
C MET A 1 22.16 -2.93 18.96
N PRO A 2 22.05 -2.73 17.63
CA PRO A 2 21.19 -1.67 17.13
C PRO A 2 19.73 -2.13 17.21
N SER A 3 18.93 -1.36 17.96
CA SER A 3 17.47 -1.42 17.95
C SER A 3 16.98 -1.19 16.52
N VAL A 4 16.40 -2.22 15.92
CA VAL A 4 15.67 -2.10 14.66
C VAL A 4 14.35 -1.43 14.99
N THR A 5 14.23 -0.15 14.65
CA THR A 5 12.92 0.49 14.54
C THR A 5 12.11 -0.30 13.53
N LEU A 6 10.89 -0.70 13.91
CA LEU A 6 9.89 -1.31 13.05
C LEU A 6 9.40 -0.26 12.02
N ASP A 7 10.31 0.18 11.15
CA ASP A 7 10.05 1.11 10.06
C ASP A 7 9.46 0.35 8.88
N GLU A 8 8.13 0.37 8.80
CA GLU A 8 7.28 0.50 7.60
C GLU A 8 7.50 -0.43 6.38
N THR A 9 8.37 -1.43 6.44
CA THR A 9 8.76 -2.23 5.26
C THR A 9 8.79 -3.73 5.48
N ASN A 10 8.63 -4.22 6.71
CA ASN A 10 8.59 -5.66 6.97
C ASN A 10 7.15 -6.19 6.96
N TYR A 11 6.52 -6.18 5.78
CA TYR A 11 5.27 -6.91 5.57
C TYR A 11 5.61 -8.36 5.28
N THR A 12 5.72 -9.14 6.35
CA THR A 12 5.72 -10.61 6.30
C THR A 12 4.47 -11.03 5.52
N GLN A 13 4.67 -11.57 4.34
CA GLN A 13 3.63 -12.14 3.49
C GLN A 13 3.07 -13.38 4.21
N SER A 14 2.04 -13.20 5.04
CA SER A 14 1.25 -14.33 5.55
C SER A 14 0.38 -14.84 4.41
N VAL A 15 0.93 -15.78 3.66
CA VAL A 15 0.21 -16.55 2.64
C VAL A 15 -0.94 -17.29 3.35
N GLY A 16 -2.17 -16.78 3.28
CA GLY A 16 -3.33 -17.60 3.60
C GLY A 16 -4.54 -16.94 4.26
N GLU A 17 -4.44 -15.76 4.88
CA GLU A 17 -5.60 -15.14 5.55
C GLU A 17 -5.99 -13.82 4.87
N GLY A 18 -6.96 -13.92 3.95
CA GLY A 18 -7.71 -12.79 3.42
C GLY A 18 -6.94 -11.88 2.47
N GLU A 19 -6.79 -12.29 1.21
CA GLU A 19 -6.22 -11.43 0.16
C GLU A 19 -6.95 -10.07 0.05
N LYS A 20 -8.27 -10.06 0.29
CA LYS A 20 -9.10 -8.85 0.22
C LYS A 20 -8.73 -7.78 1.26
N PRO A 21 -8.66 -8.06 2.58
CA PRO A 21 -8.14 -7.12 3.56
C PRO A 21 -6.75 -6.55 3.22
N TYR A 22 -5.85 -7.39 2.70
CA TYR A 22 -4.53 -6.95 2.25
C TYR A 22 -4.63 -5.93 1.12
N PHE A 23 -5.38 -6.26 0.05
CA PHE A 23 -5.51 -5.38 -1.10
C PHE A 23 -6.22 -4.07 -0.75
N LEU A 24 -7.23 -4.08 0.13
CA LEU A 24 -7.86 -2.85 0.62
C LEU A 24 -6.88 -1.97 1.41
N SER A 25 -6.15 -2.57 2.36
CA SER A 25 -5.16 -1.84 3.16
C SER A 25 -4.07 -1.23 2.28
N ARG A 26 -3.64 -1.96 1.23
CA ARG A 26 -2.63 -1.49 0.30
C ARG A 26 -3.15 -0.39 -0.62
N ALA A 27 -4.42 -0.45 -1.04
CA ALA A 27 -5.06 0.62 -1.78
C ALA A 27 -5.08 1.92 -0.96
N GLN A 28 -5.52 1.85 0.30
CA GLN A 28 -5.55 3.01 1.21
C GLN A 28 -4.16 3.60 1.47
N TRP A 29 -3.14 2.74 1.64
CA TRP A 29 -1.75 3.18 1.80
C TRP A 29 -1.30 4.01 0.59
N HIS A 30 -1.61 3.56 -0.63
CA HIS A 30 -1.30 4.29 -1.85
C HIS A 30 -2.09 5.61 -1.97
N GLU A 31 -3.37 5.65 -1.58
CA GLU A 31 -4.16 6.89 -1.57
C GLU A 31 -3.56 7.94 -0.63
N HIS A 32 -3.17 7.53 0.58
CA HIS A 32 -2.52 8.43 1.53
C HIS A 32 -1.20 8.98 0.99
N ARG A 33 -0.36 8.11 0.41
CA ARG A 33 0.90 8.54 -0.23
C ARG A 33 0.69 9.50 -1.39
N ALA A 34 -0.40 9.35 -2.16
CA ALA A 34 -0.75 10.30 -3.22
C ALA A 34 -1.10 11.69 -2.66
N GLN A 35 -1.77 11.76 -1.50
CA GLN A 35 -2.09 13.03 -0.83
C GLN A 35 -0.85 13.76 -0.33
N MET A 36 0.17 13.02 0.11
CA MET A 36 1.44 13.57 0.60
C MET A 36 2.43 13.91 -0.52
N ALA A 37 2.20 13.44 -1.75
CA ALA A 37 3.13 13.63 -2.86
C ALA A 37 3.18 15.11 -3.30
N THR A 38 4.40 15.66 -3.30
CA THR A 38 4.68 17.05 -3.66
C THR A 38 4.70 17.27 -5.17
N ASP A 39 4.98 16.24 -5.96
CA ASP A 39 4.98 16.29 -7.42
C ASP A 39 3.86 15.44 -8.05
N ASP A 40 3.43 15.89 -9.23
CA ASP A 40 2.30 15.28 -9.96
C ASP A 40 2.60 13.87 -10.46
N SER A 41 3.88 13.56 -10.73
CA SER A 41 4.27 12.26 -11.26
C SER A 41 4.17 11.17 -10.19
N THR A 42 4.69 11.44 -8.99
CA THR A 42 4.61 10.56 -7.81
C THR A 42 3.15 10.40 -7.37
N ARG A 43 2.38 11.49 -7.35
CA ARG A 43 0.94 11.44 -7.06
C ARG A 43 0.22 10.51 -8.03
N SER A 44 0.47 10.69 -9.33
CA SER A 44 -0.18 9.90 -10.38
C SER A 44 0.16 8.41 -10.29
N ILE A 45 1.40 8.07 -9.95
CA ILE A 45 1.83 6.68 -9.76
C ILE A 45 1.09 6.04 -8.58
N HIS A 46 1.06 6.72 -7.44
CA HIS A 46 0.36 6.22 -6.25
C HIS A 46 -1.15 6.04 -6.49
N LEU A 47 -1.80 6.99 -7.18
CA LEU A 47 -3.21 6.85 -7.57
C LEU A 47 -3.47 5.65 -8.50
N ARG A 48 -2.54 5.35 -9.43
CA ARG A 48 -2.67 4.17 -10.29
C ARG A 48 -2.59 2.88 -9.49
N PHE A 49 -1.64 2.77 -8.56
CA PHE A 49 -1.54 1.59 -7.70
C PHE A 49 -2.76 1.43 -6.78
N ALA A 50 -3.27 2.53 -6.19
CA ALA A 50 -4.49 2.48 -5.40
C ALA A 50 -5.65 1.86 -6.18
N LYS A 51 -5.85 2.28 -7.45
CA LYS A 51 -6.88 1.72 -8.33
C LYS A 51 -6.67 0.24 -8.62
N LEU A 52 -5.43 -0.19 -8.88
CA LEU A 52 -5.11 -1.60 -9.14
C LEU A 52 -5.42 -2.48 -7.93
N TYR A 53 -5.06 -2.02 -6.72
CA TYR A 53 -5.32 -2.75 -5.49
C TYR A 53 -6.81 -2.79 -5.13
N HIS A 54 -7.56 -1.70 -5.33
CA HIS A 54 -9.03 -1.71 -5.20
C HIS A 54 -9.68 -2.70 -6.15
N ALA A 55 -9.29 -2.71 -7.42
CA ALA A 55 -9.81 -3.66 -8.40
C ALA A 55 -9.54 -5.11 -7.97
N ARG A 56 -8.35 -5.38 -7.42
CA ARG A 56 -7.98 -6.71 -6.94
C ARG A 56 -8.75 -7.13 -5.68
N ALA A 57 -9.10 -6.19 -4.80
CA ALA A 57 -9.91 -6.46 -3.62
C ALA A 57 -11.39 -6.80 -3.94
N LEU A 58 -11.84 -6.50 -5.15
CA LEU A 58 -13.20 -6.79 -5.64
C LEU A 58 -13.27 -8.10 -6.44
N SER A 59 -12.14 -8.66 -6.83
CA SER A 59 -12.02 -9.96 -7.51
C SER A 59 -12.03 -11.11 -6.52
#